data_AF-A0AAD2DW84-F1
#
_entry.id   AF-A0AAD2DW84-F1
#
_cell.length_a   1.000
_cell.length_b   1.000
_cell.length_c   1.000
_cell.angle_alpha   90.00
_cell.angle_beta   90.00
_cell.angle_gamma   90.00
#
_symmetry.space_group_name_H-M   'P 1'
#
loop_
_entity.id
_entity.type
_entity.pdbx_description
1 polymer ?
#
loop_
_entity_poly.entity_id
_entity_poly.type
_entity_poly.pdbx_seq_one_letter_code
_entity_poly.pdbx_strand_id
1 'polypeptide(L)'
;MGNCRSCESRSTATATAKLILVDGELEEFSCPIKVSNLLEQNPDCFICNSDEMGFGEFVSAIDGDEELQPGELYFELPLKWLSHRLQAEDMASLAVKASVAHTRSDGTMNCCGSKKVGPIILFHEKDDKARPGCGWRRLRWRSSI
;
A
#
# COMPACT_ATOMS: atom_id res chain seq x y z
N MET A 1 -20.92 15.67 35.59
CA MET A 1 -21.96 15.03 34.76
C MET A 1 -21.78 15.57 33.34
N GLY A 2 -21.36 14.74 32.39
CA GLY A 2 -21.06 15.18 31.02
C GLY A 2 -20.01 14.30 30.32
N ASN A 3 -20.38 13.05 30.03
CA ASN A 3 -19.61 12.19 29.12
C ASN A 3 -19.88 12.66 27.68
N CYS A 4 -18.84 13.12 26.98
CA CYS A 4 -18.87 13.29 25.53
C CYS A 4 -17.70 12.51 24.92
N ARG A 5 -17.86 11.19 24.79
CA ARG A 5 -17.07 10.35 23.89
C ARG A 5 -17.85 10.24 22.59
N SER A 6 -17.76 11.26 21.74
CA SER A 6 -18.34 11.17 20.41
C SER A 6 -17.49 10.24 19.54
N CYS A 7 -18.08 9.06 19.30
CA CYS A 7 -18.14 8.31 18.06
C CYS A 7 -17.04 8.46 16.99
N GLU A 8 -16.51 7.28 16.59
CA GLU A 8 -16.22 6.86 15.20
C GLU A 8 -14.95 7.48 14.56
N SER A 9 -13.86 6.77 14.29
CA SER A 9 -13.64 5.35 14.01
C SER A 9 -12.40 4.88 14.74
N ARG A 10 -12.58 4.10 15.81
CA ARG A 10 -11.53 3.15 16.15
C ARG A 10 -11.66 2.08 15.08
N SER A 11 -11.03 2.30 13.93
CA SER A 11 -10.71 1.21 13.03
C SER A 11 -9.90 0.24 13.88
N THR A 12 -10.57 -0.72 14.50
CA THR A 12 -9.97 -2.01 14.77
C THR A 12 -9.77 -2.59 13.38
N ALA A 13 -8.84 -2.01 12.62
CA ALA A 13 -8.24 -2.68 11.50
C ALA A 13 -7.54 -3.85 12.19
N THR A 14 -8.28 -4.94 12.36
CA THR A 14 -7.68 -6.25 12.53
C THR A 14 -6.59 -6.28 11.47
N ALA A 15 -5.34 -6.42 11.91
CA ALA A 15 -4.24 -6.50 10.95
C ALA A 15 -4.64 -7.59 9.96
N THR A 16 -4.83 -7.22 8.70
CA THR A 16 -5.15 -8.11 7.60
C THR A 16 -3.93 -8.14 6.68
N ALA A 17 -3.61 -9.29 6.13
CA ALA A 17 -2.59 -9.39 5.11
C ALA A 17 -3.19 -8.83 3.83
N LYS A 18 -2.49 -7.89 3.20
CA LYS A 18 -2.98 -7.18 2.01
C LYS A 18 -2.22 -7.68 0.81
N LEU A 19 -2.91 -8.35 -0.10
CA LEU A 19 -2.35 -8.83 -1.36
C LEU A 19 -2.91 -8.02 -2.53
N ILE A 20 -2.05 -7.32 -3.25
CA ILE A 20 -2.43 -6.60 -4.46
C ILE A 20 -2.12 -7.46 -5.66
N LEU A 21 -3.17 -7.84 -6.38
CA LEU A 21 -3.10 -8.65 -7.59
C LEU A 21 -2.46 -7.87 -8.74
N VAL A 22 -1.93 -8.58 -9.74
CA VAL A 22 -1.44 -7.94 -10.97
C VAL A 22 -2.55 -7.17 -11.69
N ASP A 23 -3.81 -7.55 -11.52
CA ASP A 23 -4.99 -6.85 -12.03
C ASP A 23 -5.28 -5.52 -11.30
N GLY A 24 -4.64 -5.28 -10.16
CA GLY A 24 -4.86 -4.09 -9.33
C GLY A 24 -6.03 -4.21 -8.36
N GLU A 25 -6.57 -5.41 -8.19
CA GLU A 25 -7.50 -5.73 -7.10
C GLU A 25 -6.73 -6.00 -5.79
N LEU A 26 -7.37 -5.70 -4.65
CA LEU A 26 -6.83 -5.98 -3.31
C LEU A 26 -7.61 -7.12 -2.70
N GLU A 27 -6.89 -8.16 -2.29
CA GLU A 27 -7.39 -9.20 -1.42
C GLU A 27 -6.88 -9.00 -0.01
N GLU A 28 -7.80 -9.07 0.96
CA GLU A 28 -7.50 -8.92 2.38
C GLU A 28 -7.73 -10.25 3.09
N PHE A 29 -6.69 -10.77 3.73
CA PHE A 29 -6.76 -12.01 4.50
C PHE A 29 -6.69 -11.71 5.99
N SER A 30 -7.70 -12.13 6.74
CA SER A 30 -7.77 -11.97 8.20
C SER A 30 -6.95 -13.02 8.96
N CYS A 31 -6.44 -14.04 8.26
CA CYS A 31 -5.62 -15.11 8.80
C CYS A 31 -4.35 -15.24 7.96
N PRO A 32 -3.26 -15.77 8.55
CA PRO A 32 -2.09 -16.15 7.77
C PRO A 32 -2.48 -17.13 6.66
N ILE A 33 -2.04 -16.85 5.43
CA ILE A 33 -2.29 -17.70 4.27
C ILE A 33 -0.96 -18.07 3.64
N LYS A 34 -0.80 -19.34 3.28
CA LYS A 34 0.41 -19.79 2.59
C LYS A 34 0.47 -19.23 1.18
N VAL A 35 1.66 -18.82 0.76
CA VAL A 35 1.91 -18.34 -0.60
C VAL A 35 1.58 -19.42 -1.63
N SER A 36 1.92 -20.68 -1.35
CA SER A 36 1.56 -21.81 -2.21
C SER A 36 0.07 -21.85 -2.54
N ASN A 37 -0.81 -21.61 -1.57
CA ASN A 37 -2.26 -21.60 -1.81
C ASN A 37 -2.73 -20.48 -2.75
N LEU A 38 -2.03 -19.35 -2.76
CA LEU A 38 -2.30 -18.26 -3.70
C LEU A 38 -1.80 -18.61 -5.11
N LEU A 39 -0.59 -19.17 -5.19
CA LEU A 39 0.04 -19.56 -6.44
C LEU A 39 -0.60 -20.78 -7.10
N GLU A 40 -1.32 -21.62 -6.36
CA GLU A 40 -2.12 -22.72 -6.91
C GLU A 40 -3.16 -22.23 -7.93
N GLN A 41 -3.70 -21.02 -7.74
CA GLN A 41 -4.67 -20.42 -8.65
C GLN A 41 -3.99 -19.77 -9.87
N ASN A 42 -2.80 -19.19 -9.67
CA ASN A 42 -2.05 -18.48 -10.70
C ASN A 42 -0.57 -18.93 -10.68
N PRO A 43 -0.22 -20.08 -11.31
CA PRO A 43 1.14 -20.62 -11.27
C PRO A 43 2.16 -19.80 -12.08
N ASP A 44 1.69 -18.90 -12.95
CA ASP A 44 2.53 -17.98 -13.73
C ASP A 44 2.90 -16.70 -12.96
N CYS A 45 2.44 -16.58 -11.71
CA CYS A 45 2.71 -15.47 -10.81
C CYS A 45 3.56 -15.89 -9.60
N PHE A 46 4.07 -14.91 -8.87
CA PHE A 46 4.75 -15.06 -7.59
C PHE A 46 4.31 -13.93 -6.65
N ILE A 47 4.47 -14.16 -5.34
CA ILE A 47 4.18 -13.15 -4.32
C ILE A 47 5.48 -12.54 -3.84
N CYS A 48 5.49 -11.22 -3.65
CA CYS A 48 6.65 -10.48 -3.14
C CYS A 48 6.21 -9.47 -2.07
N ASN A 49 7.08 -9.24 -1.09
CA ASN A 49 6.86 -8.22 -0.05
C ASN A 49 7.14 -6.83 -0.61
N SER A 50 6.27 -5.87 -0.31
CA SER A 50 6.45 -4.48 -0.72
C SER A 50 7.73 -3.80 -0.19
N ASP A 51 8.23 -4.21 0.97
CA ASP A 51 9.43 -3.63 1.58
C ASP A 51 10.72 -4.04 0.83
N GLU A 52 10.71 -5.24 0.21
CA GLU A 52 11.84 -5.76 -0.54
C GLU A 52 11.91 -5.21 -1.98
N MET A 53 10.87 -4.51 -2.43
CA MET A 53 10.82 -3.94 -3.77
C MET A 53 11.61 -2.63 -3.87
N GLY A 54 12.87 -2.73 -4.31
CA GLY A 54 13.75 -1.60 -4.61
C GLY A 54 13.74 -1.19 -6.09
N PHE A 55 13.81 0.12 -6.36
CA PHE A 55 14.08 0.62 -7.72
C PHE A 55 15.46 0.13 -8.20
N GLY A 56 15.50 -0.44 -9.40
CA GLY A 56 16.74 -0.95 -10.01
C GLY A 56 17.24 -2.27 -9.41
N GLU A 57 16.52 -2.84 -8.45
CA GLU A 57 16.81 -4.13 -7.83
C GLU A 57 15.96 -5.24 -8.46
N PHE A 58 16.34 -6.48 -8.15
CA PHE A 58 15.52 -7.64 -8.49
C PHE A 58 14.52 -7.86 -7.37
N VAL A 59 13.28 -8.17 -7.76
CA VAL A 59 12.27 -8.68 -6.84
C VAL A 59 12.63 -10.09 -6.42
N SER A 60 12.53 -10.39 -5.12
CA SER A 60 12.55 -11.78 -4.66
C SER A 60 11.13 -12.27 -4.40
N ALA A 61 10.88 -13.49 -4.84
CA ALA A 61 9.66 -14.19 -4.51
C ALA A 61 9.75 -14.70 -3.07
N ILE A 62 8.65 -14.56 -2.34
CA ILE A 62 8.44 -15.25 -1.07
C ILE A 62 8.25 -16.75 -1.36
N ASP A 63 8.81 -17.62 -0.52
CA ASP A 63 8.69 -19.06 -0.73
C ASP A 63 7.24 -19.52 -0.61
N GLY A 64 6.86 -20.56 -1.37
CA GLY A 64 5.51 -21.12 -1.34
C GLY A 64 5.12 -21.67 0.04
N ASP A 65 6.08 -22.06 0.89
CA ASP A 65 5.80 -22.55 2.23
C ASP A 65 5.65 -21.44 3.27
N GLU A 66 6.05 -20.20 2.95
CA GLU A 66 5.88 -19.04 3.81
C GLU A 66 4.42 -18.57 3.87
N GLU A 67 4.05 -17.95 4.99
CA GLU A 67 2.71 -17.47 5.29
C GLU A 67 2.66 -15.95 5.28
N LEU A 68 1.72 -15.37 4.52
CA LEU A 68 1.49 -13.93 4.47
C LEU A 68 1.00 -13.43 5.82
N GLN A 69 1.78 -12.55 6.43
CA GLN A 69 1.49 -12.06 7.76
C GLN A 69 0.48 -10.90 7.74
N PRO A 70 -0.49 -10.90 8.67
CA PRO A 70 -1.43 -9.81 8.77
C PRO A 70 -0.76 -8.49 9.21
N GLY A 71 -1.07 -7.40 8.52
CA GLY A 71 -0.48 -6.07 8.75
C GLY A 71 0.63 -5.71 7.76
N GLU A 72 1.05 -6.66 6.93
CA GLU A 72 2.00 -6.42 5.85
C GLU A 72 1.29 -6.36 4.49
N LEU A 73 2.01 -5.78 3.52
CA LEU A 73 1.53 -5.58 2.16
C LEU A 73 2.40 -6.33 1.17
N TYR A 74 1.72 -7.12 0.35
CA TYR A 74 2.27 -8.04 -0.61
C TYR A 74 1.72 -7.74 -1.98
N PHE A 75 2.50 -8.06 -3.00
CA PHE A 75 2.13 -7.90 -4.39
C PHE A 75 2.25 -9.23 -5.11
N GLU A 76 1.24 -9.55 -5.91
CA GLU A 76 1.30 -10.61 -6.90
C GLU A 76 1.89 -10.05 -8.20
N LEU A 77 2.95 -10.67 -8.67
CA LEU A 77 3.66 -10.28 -9.88
C LEU A 77 3.85 -11.49 -10.80
N PRO A 78 3.80 -11.31 -12.13
CA PRO A 78 4.07 -12.38 -13.07
C PRO A 78 5.56 -12.74 -13.08
N LEU A 79 5.90 -14.03 -13.18
CA LEU A 79 7.28 -14.57 -13.07
C LEU A 79 8.33 -13.88 -13.95
N LYS A 80 7.91 -13.26 -15.06
CA LYS A 80 8.79 -12.42 -15.89
C LYS A 80 9.50 -11.31 -15.10
N TRP A 81 8.94 -10.86 -13.98
CA TRP A 81 9.52 -9.84 -13.08
C TRP A 81 10.75 -10.30 -12.33
N LEU A 82 10.91 -11.61 -12.09
CA LEU A 82 12.13 -12.16 -11.51
C LEU A 82 13.34 -12.07 -12.46
N SER A 83 13.09 -11.94 -13.77
CA SER A 83 14.14 -11.92 -14.80
C SER A 83 14.61 -10.52 -15.18
N HIS A 84 14.00 -9.45 -14.65
CA HIS A 84 14.40 -8.08 -14.94
C HIS A 84 14.41 -7.22 -13.68
N ARG A 85 15.07 -6.07 -13.79
CA ARG A 85 15.14 -5.09 -12.71
C ARG A 85 13.91 -4.19 -12.74
N LEU A 86 13.33 -3.96 -11.56
CA LEU A 86 12.20 -3.05 -11.37
C LEU A 86 12.55 -1.64 -11.87
N GLN A 87 11.85 -1.18 -12.91
CA GLN A 87 11.99 0.18 -13.39
C GLN A 87 11.09 1.14 -12.61
N ALA A 88 11.35 2.45 -12.77
CA ALA A 88 10.53 3.48 -12.13
C ALA A 88 9.06 3.42 -12.61
N GLU A 89 8.86 3.06 -13.87
CA GLU A 89 7.54 2.89 -14.49
C GLU A 89 6.75 1.74 -13.86
N ASP A 90 7.42 0.61 -13.60
CA ASP A 90 6.85 -0.56 -12.94
C ASP A 90 6.46 -0.24 -11.49
N MET A 91 7.35 0.43 -10.77
CA MET A 91 7.09 0.90 -9.40
C MET A 91 5.93 1.89 -9.33
N ALA A 92 5.89 2.85 -10.24
CA ALA A 92 4.79 3.81 -10.30
C ALA A 92 3.47 3.08 -10.57
N SER A 93 3.48 2.09 -11.47
CA SER A 93 2.30 1.27 -11.76
C SER A 93 1.83 0.48 -10.54
N LEU A 94 2.76 -0.14 -9.79
CA LEU A 94 2.45 -0.87 -8.56
C LEU A 94 1.91 0.05 -7.46
N ALA A 95 2.52 1.21 -7.26
CA ALA A 95 2.07 2.20 -6.29
C ALA A 95 0.68 2.75 -6.61
N VAL A 96 0.39 3.01 -7.89
CA VAL A 96 -0.94 3.42 -8.35
C VAL A 96 -1.95 2.31 -8.09
N LYS A 97 -1.65 1.06 -8.47
CA LYS A 97 -2.52 -0.10 -8.18
C LYS A 97 -2.79 -0.22 -6.69
N ALA A 98 -1.75 -0.15 -5.87
CA ALA A 98 -1.87 -0.16 -4.41
C ALA A 98 -2.79 0.94 -3.90
N SER A 99 -2.62 2.18 -4.40
CA SER A 99 -3.44 3.31 -3.99
C SER A 99 -4.93 3.10 -4.34
N VAL A 100 -5.22 2.61 -5.55
CA VAL A 100 -6.58 2.33 -6.00
C VAL A 100 -7.20 1.22 -5.15
N ALA A 101 -6.44 0.16 -4.91
CA ALA A 101 -6.92 -1.00 -4.19
C ALA A 101 -7.13 -0.69 -2.69
N HIS A 102 -6.26 0.12 -2.08
CA HIS A 102 -6.33 0.52 -0.67
C HIS A 102 -7.48 1.51 -0.38
N THR A 103 -7.86 2.35 -1.35
CA THR A 103 -9.03 3.25 -1.21
C THR A 103 -10.37 2.53 -1.14
N ARG A 104 -10.45 1.26 -1.56
CA ARG A 104 -11.69 0.47 -1.51
C ARG A 104 -11.93 -0.15 -0.14
N SER A 105 -10.86 -0.41 0.61
CA SER A 105 -10.88 -1.00 1.95
C SER A 105 -11.14 0.00 3.08
N ASP A 106 -10.78 1.27 2.90
CA ASP A 106 -10.99 2.32 3.90
C ASP A 106 -12.05 3.31 3.40
N GLY A 107 -13.27 3.20 3.95
CA GLY A 107 -14.39 4.09 3.65
C GLY A 107 -14.22 5.55 4.10
N THR A 108 -12.99 6.08 4.18
CA THR A 108 -12.75 7.49 4.49
C THR A 108 -12.68 8.31 3.21
N MET A 109 -13.84 8.64 2.67
CA MET A 109 -13.96 9.85 1.86
C MET A 109 -13.74 11.08 2.77
N ASN A 110 -12.59 11.75 2.62
CA ASN A 110 -12.49 13.23 2.74
C ASN A 110 -11.15 13.85 2.32
N CYS A 111 -10.62 13.55 1.13
CA CYS A 111 -9.77 14.54 0.44
C CYS A 111 -10.64 15.45 -0.43
N CYS A 112 -11.42 16.33 0.22
CA CYS A 112 -12.02 17.49 -0.45
C CYS A 112 -10.90 18.33 -1.08
N GLY A 113 -10.61 18.08 -2.35
CA GLY A 113 -9.59 18.83 -3.08
C GLY A 113 -9.16 18.27 -4.44
N SER A 114 -9.57 17.07 -4.87
CA SER A 114 -9.19 16.60 -6.21
C SER A 114 -10.13 17.18 -7.26
N LYS A 115 -9.74 18.34 -7.79
CA LYS A 115 -10.16 18.78 -9.12
C LYS A 115 -10.03 17.58 -10.06
N LYS A 116 -11.06 17.32 -10.83
CA LYS A 116 -11.08 16.32 -11.91
C LYS A 116 -9.84 16.54 -12.79
N VAL A 117 -8.83 15.67 -12.70
CA VAL A 117 -7.69 15.67 -13.61
C VAL A 117 -7.70 14.33 -14.35
N GLY A 118 -7.62 14.41 -15.67
CA GLY A 118 -7.61 13.27 -16.59
C GLY A 118 -6.33 12.41 -16.45
N PRO A 119 -6.01 11.59 -17.46
CA PRO A 119 -5.03 10.52 -17.35
C PRO A 119 -3.67 11.09 -16.92
N ILE A 120 -3.06 10.44 -15.92
CA ILE A 120 -1.77 10.81 -15.34
C ILE A 120 -0.71 10.65 -16.43
N ILE A 121 -0.29 11.78 -17.01
CA ILE A 121 1.00 11.89 -17.70
C ILE A 121 2.08 11.91 -16.61
N LEU A 122 3.02 10.99 -16.71
CA LEU A 122 4.23 10.91 -15.91
C LEU A 122 5.03 12.21 -16.10
N PHE A 123 4.95 13.13 -15.14
CA PHE A 123 5.85 14.29 -15.09
C PHE A 123 7.08 13.91 -14.26
N HIS A 124 8.09 13.41 -14.97
CA HIS A 124 9.48 13.66 -14.63
C HIS A 124 9.78 15.13 -14.97
N GLU A 125 10.15 15.94 -13.98
CA GLU A 125 11.33 16.84 -14.02
C GLU A 125 11.26 17.89 -12.90
N LYS A 126 12.46 18.12 -12.33
CA LYS A 126 12.91 19.16 -11.40
C LYS A 126 12.20 20.50 -11.50
N ASP A 127 11.94 21.16 -10.37
CA ASP A 127 12.87 22.13 -9.78
C ASP A 127 12.21 22.92 -8.63
N ASP A 128 13.08 23.27 -7.68
CA ASP A 128 13.03 24.24 -6.59
C ASP A 128 11.82 25.18 -6.31
N LYS A 129 11.63 25.38 -4.99
CA LYS A 129 11.18 26.60 -4.29
C LYS A 129 9.71 27.02 -4.46
N ALA A 130 8.94 26.78 -3.39
CA ALA A 130 8.64 27.83 -2.41
C ALA A 130 7.68 27.30 -1.32
N ARG A 131 8.11 27.41 -0.07
CA ARG A 131 7.26 27.36 1.11
C ARG A 131 6.70 28.77 1.33
N PRO A 132 5.45 28.92 1.80
CA PRO A 132 5.34 29.37 3.17
C PRO A 132 4.23 28.66 3.96
N GLY A 133 4.60 28.23 5.16
CA GLY A 133 3.78 28.46 6.35
C GLY A 133 2.48 27.69 6.54
N CYS A 134 2.54 26.37 6.72
CA CYS A 134 1.57 25.68 7.56
C CYS A 134 2.24 25.44 8.93
N GLY A 135 1.79 26.21 9.93
CA GLY A 135 2.35 26.22 11.27
C GLY A 135 2.25 24.87 11.95
N TRP A 136 3.40 24.33 12.31
CA TRP A 136 3.53 23.18 13.19
C TRP A 136 3.04 23.61 14.57
N ARG A 137 1.76 23.40 14.89
CA ARG A 137 1.32 23.47 16.28
C ARG A 137 1.73 22.19 17.00
N ARG A 138 2.99 22.25 17.42
CA ARG A 138 3.62 21.59 18.55
C ARG A 138 2.60 20.97 19.51
N LEU A 139 2.50 19.64 19.50
CA LEU A 139 1.88 18.86 20.56
C LEU A 139 2.61 19.19 21.86
N ARG A 140 1.95 19.98 22.71
CA ARG A 140 2.39 20.23 24.09
C ARG A 140 2.22 18.92 24.86
N TRP A 141 3.30 18.16 24.97
CA TRP A 141 3.48 17.19 26.05
C TRP A 141 3.27 17.95 27.36
N ARG A 142 2.21 17.62 28.10
CA ARG A 142 2.04 18.12 29.46
C ARG A 142 2.14 16.93 30.39
N SER A 143 3.34 16.77 30.94
CA SER A 143 3.66 15.97 32.11
C SER A 143 2.80 16.38 33.32
N SER A 144 2.45 15.36 34.10
CA SER A 144 2.50 15.28 35.57
C SER A 144 1.91 16.43 36.42
N ILE A 145 0.84 16.12 37.15
CA ILE A 145 0.85 15.92 38.62
C ILE A 145 -0.46 15.25 39.04
#